data_AF-A0A239DUY6-F1
#
_entry.id   AF-A0A239DUY6-F1
#
_cell.length_a   1.000
_cell.length_b   1.000
_cell.length_c   1.000
_cell.angle_alpha   90.00
_cell.angle_beta   90.00
_cell.angle_gamma   90.00
#
_symmetry.space_group_name_H-M   'P 1'
#
loop_
_entity.id
_entity.type
_entity.pdbx_description
1 polymer ?
#
loop_
_entity_poly.entity_id
_entity_poly.type
_entity_poly.pdbx_seq_one_letter_code
_entity_poly.pdbx_strand_id
1 'polypeptide(L)'
;MNLEKVVFGFFVLLAATLNFGFFIGDIDRPELHNPYELFAAVVVNLIATVLKFGDRTQIGAVHLATSLVASLQLVAAALLYGYAEYVSTAGMTASWTASVVSLSGGALMANVVSVVLLVIETVSFHRG
;
A
#
# COMPACT_ATOMS: atom_id res chain seq x y z
N MET A 1 -23.78 -3.59 13.68
CA MET A 1 -22.53 -3.27 12.95
C MET A 1 -21.36 -3.85 13.74
N ASN A 2 -20.48 -4.63 13.12
CA ASN A 2 -19.32 -5.22 13.80
C ASN A 2 -18.12 -4.27 13.67
N LEU A 3 -17.65 -3.72 14.80
CA LEU A 3 -16.55 -2.74 14.83
C LEU A 3 -15.24 -3.30 14.24
N GLU A 4 -14.98 -4.59 14.43
CA GLU A 4 -13.80 -5.28 13.89
C GLU A 4 -13.77 -5.21 12.35
N LYS A 5 -14.92 -5.47 11.70
CA LYS A 5 -15.06 -5.38 10.24
C LYS A 5 -14.93 -3.93 9.74
N VAL A 6 -15.41 -2.96 10.53
CA VAL A 6 -15.27 -1.52 10.19
C VAL A 6 -13.81 -1.10 10.24
N VAL A 7 -13.09 -1.47 11.31
CA VAL A 7 -11.67 -1.16 11.46
C VAL A 7 -10.85 -1.81 10.35
N PHE A 8 -11.13 -3.08 10.02
CA PHE A 8 -10.49 -3.78 8.92
C PHE A 8 -10.68 -3.06 7.58
N GLY A 9 -11.94 -2.79 7.20
CA GLY A 9 -12.26 -2.12 5.94
C GLY A 9 -11.67 -0.71 5.87
N PHE A 10 -11.67 0.03 6.98
CA PHE A 10 -11.06 1.35 7.09
C PHE A 10 -9.56 1.30 6.75
N PHE A 11 -8.78 0.42 7.40
CA PHE A 11 -7.34 0.34 7.16
C PHE A 11 -7.00 -0.16 5.75
N VAL A 12 -7.78 -1.08 5.19
CA VAL A 12 -7.60 -1.54 3.80
C VAL A 12 -7.81 -0.40 2.81
N LEU A 13 -8.88 0.38 2.97
CA LEU A 13 -9.17 1.52 2.08
C LEU A 13 -8.18 2.67 2.29
N LEU A 14 -7.79 2.96 3.54
CA LEU A 14 -6.81 3.98 3.86
C LEU A 14 -5.42 3.63 3.29
N ALA A 15 -5.01 2.35 3.39
CA ALA A 15 -3.75 1.86 2.82
C ALA A 15 -3.71 2.09 1.30
N ALA A 16 -4.79 1.73 0.60
CA ALA A 16 -4.90 1.90 -0.85
C ALA A 16 -4.89 3.37 -1.26
N THR A 17 -5.64 4.23 -0.56
CA THR A 17 -5.77 5.65 -0.91
C THR A 17 -4.51 6.45 -0.61
N LEU A 18 -3.80 6.18 0.49
CA LEU A 18 -2.50 6.80 0.77
C LEU A 18 -1.44 6.37 -0.24
N ASN A 19 -1.41 5.08 -0.60
CA ASN A 19 -0.52 4.59 -1.66
C ASN A 19 -0.84 5.26 -2.99
N PHE A 20 -2.13 5.43 -3.33
CA PHE A 20 -2.55 6.14 -4.53
C PHE A 20 -2.12 7.61 -4.52
N GLY A 21 -2.25 8.30 -3.39
CA GLY A 21 -1.78 9.67 -3.21
C GLY A 21 -0.29 9.83 -3.51
N PHE A 22 0.54 8.92 -2.99
CA PHE A 22 1.96 8.94 -3.32
C PHE A 22 2.25 8.59 -4.80
N PHE A 23 1.49 7.65 -5.38
CA PHE A 23 1.73 7.16 -6.74
C PHE A 23 1.32 8.16 -7.83
N ILE A 24 0.27 8.96 -7.61
CA ILE A 24 -0.26 9.85 -8.63
C ILE A 24 0.70 11.02 -8.91
N GLY A 25 1.00 11.25 -10.19
CA GLY A 25 1.94 12.28 -10.64
C GLY A 25 2.75 11.79 -11.83
N ASP A 26 3.51 12.71 -12.43
CA ASP A 26 4.51 12.35 -13.43
C ASP A 26 5.65 11.57 -12.74
N ILE A 27 5.85 10.33 -13.18
CA ILE A 27 6.70 9.32 -12.53
C ILE A 27 8.16 9.76 -12.28
N ASP A 28 8.67 10.72 -13.04
CA ASP A 28 10.04 11.21 -13.00
C ASP A 28 10.19 12.56 -12.26
N ARG A 29 9.10 13.13 -11.74
CA ARG A 29 9.07 14.44 -11.10
C ARG A 29 8.99 14.33 -9.57
N PRO A 30 10.13 14.40 -8.85
CA PRO A 30 10.16 14.15 -7.40
C PRO A 30 9.27 15.09 -6.58
N GLU A 31 9.09 16.32 -7.03
CA GLU A 31 8.27 17.32 -6.34
C GLU A 31 6.78 16.98 -6.28
N LEU A 32 6.30 16.04 -7.11
CA LEU A 32 4.92 15.59 -7.12
C LEU A 32 4.67 14.43 -6.13
N HIS A 33 5.74 13.81 -5.61
CA HIS A 33 5.66 12.59 -4.81
C HIS A 33 6.07 12.86 -3.37
N ASN A 34 5.08 13.14 -2.50
CA ASN A 34 5.33 13.57 -1.13
C ASN A 34 5.89 12.42 -0.25
N PRO A 35 7.09 12.56 0.35
CA PRO A 35 7.67 11.51 1.19
C PRO A 35 6.85 11.20 2.45
N TYR A 36 6.07 12.15 2.96
CA TYR A 36 5.17 11.90 4.09
C TYR A 36 4.02 10.97 3.69
N GLU A 37 3.55 11.03 2.44
CA GLU A 37 2.54 10.12 1.92
C GLU A 37 3.12 8.71 1.72
N LEU A 38 4.37 8.60 1.24
CA LEU A 38 5.06 7.31 1.16
C LEU A 38 5.20 6.68 2.55
N PHE A 39 5.64 7.46 3.54
CA PHE A 39 5.77 6.98 4.91
C PHE A 39 4.42 6.56 5.50
N ALA A 40 3.38 7.37 5.33
CA ALA A 40 2.03 7.03 5.77
C ALA A 40 1.51 5.77 5.09
N ALA A 41 1.74 5.63 3.77
CA ALA A 41 1.36 4.43 3.01
C ALA A 41 2.04 3.18 3.57
N VAL A 42 3.35 3.22 3.87
CA VAL A 42 4.08 2.11 4.50
C VAL A 42 3.44 1.73 5.84
N VAL A 43 3.27 2.71 6.74
CA VAL A 43 2.78 2.46 8.10
C VAL A 43 1.35 1.89 8.06
N VAL A 44 0.46 2.49 7.29
CA VAL A 44 -0.94 2.06 7.21
C VAL A 44 -1.04 0.69 6.53
N ASN A 45 -0.23 0.40 5.51
CA ASN A 45 -0.18 -0.94 4.93
C ASN A 45 0.30 -1.98 5.94
N LEU A 46 1.30 -1.68 6.76
CA LEU A 46 1.75 -2.60 7.82
C LEU A 46 0.65 -2.85 8.86
N ILE A 47 -0.09 -1.81 9.26
CA ILE A 47 -1.25 -1.98 10.17
C ILE A 47 -2.31 -2.87 9.52
N ALA A 48 -2.68 -2.60 8.27
CA ALA A 48 -3.63 -3.43 7.52
C ALA A 48 -3.18 -4.89 7.42
N THR A 49 -1.89 -5.11 7.19
CA THR A 49 -1.28 -6.45 7.18
C THR A 49 -1.39 -7.14 8.54
N VAL A 50 -1.12 -6.45 9.65
CA VAL A 50 -1.27 -7.00 11.01
C VAL A 50 -2.73 -7.36 11.31
N LEU A 51 -3.68 -6.51 10.95
CA LEU A 51 -5.11 -6.77 11.15
C LEU A 51 -5.62 -7.99 10.38
N LYS A 52 -4.94 -8.38 9.29
CA LYS A 52 -5.24 -9.59 8.52
C LYS A 52 -4.74 -10.87 9.20
N PHE A 53 -3.84 -10.76 10.19
CA PHE A 53 -3.44 -11.91 10.99
C PHE A 53 -4.55 -12.26 11.99
N GLY A 54 -5.17 -13.42 11.79
CA GLY A 54 -6.25 -13.91 12.66
C GLY A 54 -7.29 -14.72 11.90
N ASP A 55 -7.47 -14.41 10.62
CA ASP A 55 -8.34 -15.17 9.74
C ASP A 55 -7.60 -16.39 9.15
N ARG A 56 -8.13 -17.58 9.43
CA ARG A 56 -7.59 -18.87 8.95
C ARG A 56 -8.28 -19.40 7.69
N THR A 57 -9.19 -18.63 7.11
CA THR A 57 -9.86 -19.01 5.85
C THR A 57 -8.92 -18.84 4.65
N GLN A 58 -9.24 -19.49 3.53
CA GLN A 58 -8.48 -19.27 2.29
C GLN A 58 -8.57 -17.82 1.81
N ILE A 59 -9.71 -17.17 2.01
CA ILE A 59 -9.91 -15.76 1.63
C ILE A 59 -9.03 -14.85 2.50
N GLY A 60 -8.99 -15.11 3.81
CA GLY A 60 -8.06 -14.44 4.74
C GLY A 60 -6.59 -14.59 4.33
N ALA A 61 -6.18 -15.78 3.87
CA ALA A 61 -4.81 -16.01 3.37
C ALA A 61 -4.48 -15.18 2.12
N VAL A 62 -5.42 -15.01 1.18
CA VAL A 62 -5.22 -14.17 -0.01
C VAL A 62 -5.21 -12.68 0.35
N HIS A 63 -6.07 -12.26 1.28
CA HIS A 63 -6.02 -10.90 1.84
C HIS A 63 -4.66 -10.60 2.47
N LEU A 64 -4.12 -11.53 3.25
CA LEU A 64 -2.81 -11.41 3.87
C LEU A 64 -1.71 -11.34 2.81
N ALA A 65 -1.72 -12.23 1.81
CA ALA A 65 -0.72 -12.25 0.74
C ALA A 65 -0.64 -10.93 -0.02
N THR A 66 -1.79 -10.37 -0.41
CA THR A 66 -1.83 -9.07 -1.11
C THR A 66 -1.30 -7.93 -0.25
N SER A 67 -1.62 -7.93 1.05
CA SER A 67 -1.09 -6.96 2.00
C SER A 67 0.42 -7.07 2.19
N LEU A 68 0.96 -8.28 2.27
CA LEU A 68 2.40 -8.51 2.40
C LEU A 68 3.16 -8.03 1.15
N VAL A 69 2.63 -8.30 -0.04
CA VAL A 69 3.22 -7.79 -1.29
C VAL A 69 3.22 -6.26 -1.31
N ALA A 70 2.10 -5.62 -0.93
CA ALA A 70 2.01 -4.16 -0.86
C ALA A 70 3.03 -3.59 0.14
N SER A 71 3.09 -4.15 1.35
CA SER A 71 4.04 -3.74 2.39
C SER A 71 5.50 -3.89 1.94
N LEU A 72 5.88 -5.01 1.33
CA LEU A 72 7.26 -5.23 0.85
C LEU A 72 7.66 -4.22 -0.22
N GLN A 73 6.77 -3.93 -1.16
CA GLN A 73 7.05 -2.95 -2.22
C GLN A 73 7.12 -1.52 -1.69
N LEU A 74 6.24 -1.12 -0.77
CA LEU A 74 6.30 0.20 -0.14
C LEU A 74 7.54 0.37 0.73
N VAL A 75 7.95 -0.66 1.48
CA VAL A 75 9.20 -0.64 2.24
C VAL A 75 10.39 -0.52 1.30
N ALA A 76 10.42 -1.28 0.20
CA ALA A 76 11.47 -1.14 -0.80
C ALA A 76 11.51 0.26 -1.42
N ALA A 77 10.34 0.84 -1.74
CA ALA A 77 10.23 2.21 -2.22
C ALA A 77 10.78 3.23 -1.21
N ALA A 78 10.42 3.10 0.07
CA ALA A 78 10.92 3.97 1.14
C ALA A 78 12.43 3.84 1.36
N LEU A 79 12.99 2.62 1.25
CA LEU A 79 14.42 2.39 1.34
C LEU A 79 15.17 3.03 0.15
N LEU A 80 14.65 2.88 -1.08
CA LEU A 80 15.23 3.55 -2.25
C LEU A 80 15.15 5.07 -2.15
N TYR A 81 14.01 5.60 -1.68
CA TYR A 81 13.87 7.02 -1.43
C TYR A 81 14.92 7.52 -0.43
N GLY A 82 15.04 6.85 0.72
CA GLY A 82 16.00 7.23 1.76
C GLY A 82 17.45 7.13 1.28
N TYR A 83 17.78 6.13 0.45
CA TYR A 83 19.09 6.03 -0.17
C TYR A 83 19.36 7.19 -1.13
N ALA A 84 18.41 7.49 -2.03
CA ALA A 84 18.56 8.56 -3.01
C ALA A 84 18.69 9.94 -2.36
N GLU A 85 17.92 10.21 -1.31
CA GLU A 85 17.89 11.52 -0.65
C GLU A 85 19.07 11.74 0.32
N TYR A 86 19.43 10.71 1.10
CA TYR A 86 20.36 10.89 2.22
C TYR A 86 21.74 10.27 2.01
N VAL A 87 21.90 9.38 1.03
CA VAL A 87 23.15 8.63 0.80
C VAL A 87 23.76 8.95 -0.57
N SER A 88 22.93 9.09 -1.61
CA SER A 88 23.40 9.41 -2.95
C SER A 88 23.95 10.84 -3.03
N THR A 89 25.09 11.01 -3.70
CA THR A 89 25.64 12.34 -3.99
C THR A 89 24.88 13.09 -5.08
N ALA A 90 24.03 12.39 -5.84
CA ALA A 90 23.21 12.97 -6.91
C ALA A 90 21.85 13.50 -6.43
N GLY A 91 21.44 13.15 -5.20
CA GLY A 91 20.10 13.45 -4.68
C GLY A 91 18.98 12.70 -5.40
N MET A 92 17.74 13.17 -5.20
CA MET A 92 16.56 12.63 -5.85
C MET A 92 16.50 13.01 -7.34
N THR A 93 17.06 12.14 -8.20
CA THR A 93 17.01 12.30 -9.66
C THR A 93 15.75 11.69 -10.26
N ALA A 94 15.40 12.08 -11.49
CA ALA A 94 14.32 11.48 -12.27
C ALA A 94 14.34 9.94 -12.30
N SER A 95 15.53 9.33 -12.41
CA SER A 95 15.67 7.87 -12.40
C SER A 95 15.38 7.25 -11.04
N TRP A 96 15.79 7.92 -9.95
CA TRP A 96 15.49 7.48 -8.59
C TRP A 96 14.00 7.63 -8.30
N THR A 97 13.42 8.77 -8.62
CA THR A 97 11.98 9.03 -8.51
C THR A 97 11.18 7.96 -9.24
N ALA A 98 11.51 7.71 -10.51
CA ALA A 98 10.80 6.71 -11.30
C ALA A 98 10.88 5.31 -10.70
N SER A 99 12.00 4.96 -10.08
CA SER A 99 12.18 3.67 -9.40
C SER A 99 11.32 3.56 -8.13
N VAL A 100 11.30 4.61 -7.29
CA VAL A 100 10.49 4.68 -6.06
C VAL A 100 9.00 4.64 -6.41
N VAL A 101 8.57 5.45 -7.37
CA VAL A 101 7.16 5.53 -7.80
C VAL A 101 6.72 4.23 -8.46
N SER A 102 7.57 3.58 -9.26
CA SER A 102 7.27 2.26 -9.85
C SER A 102 7.02 1.19 -8.80
N LEU A 103 7.85 1.13 -7.75
CA LEU A 103 7.63 0.22 -6.62
C LEU A 103 6.33 0.54 -5.88
N SER A 104 6.01 1.83 -5.68
CA SER A 104 4.72 2.21 -5.10
C SER A 104 3.54 1.82 -6.01
N GLY A 105 3.72 1.81 -7.33
CA GLY A 105 2.70 1.39 -8.30
C GLY A 105 2.39 -0.10 -8.21
N GLY A 106 3.38 -0.96 -8.02
CA GLY A 106 3.12 -2.38 -7.79
C GLY A 106 2.49 -2.64 -6.41
N ALA A 107 2.82 -1.84 -5.39
CA ALA A 107 2.11 -1.86 -4.12
C ALA A 107 0.64 -1.42 -4.27
N LEU A 108 0.38 -0.41 -5.10
CA LEU A 108 -0.96 0.06 -5.39
C LEU A 108 -1.79 -1.05 -6.05
N MET A 109 -1.22 -1.79 -7.00
CA MET A 109 -1.88 -2.95 -7.61
C MET A 109 -2.26 -4.01 -6.57
N ALA A 110 -1.36 -4.31 -5.63
CA ALA A 110 -1.65 -5.25 -4.54
C ALA A 110 -2.76 -4.73 -3.60
N ASN A 111 -2.78 -3.42 -3.33
CA ASN A 111 -3.84 -2.76 -2.57
C ASN A 111 -5.20 -2.78 -3.29
N VAL A 112 -5.22 -2.61 -4.61
CA VAL A 112 -6.45 -2.75 -5.41
C VAL A 112 -7.01 -4.16 -5.29
N VAL A 113 -6.17 -5.20 -5.36
CA VAL A 113 -6.64 -6.58 -5.15
C VAL A 113 -7.22 -6.74 -3.73
N SER A 114 -6.58 -6.19 -2.70
CA SER A 114 -7.12 -6.18 -1.33
C SER A 114 -8.51 -5.55 -1.24
N VAL A 115 -8.73 -4.41 -1.91
CA VAL A 115 -10.04 -3.72 -1.94
C VAL A 115 -11.07 -4.54 -2.70
N VAL A 116 -10.71 -5.13 -3.83
CA VAL A 116 -11.62 -5.99 -4.62
C VAL A 116 -12.08 -7.19 -3.80
N LEU A 117 -11.18 -7.86 -3.07
CA LEU A 117 -11.52 -8.97 -2.19
C LEU A 117 -12.49 -8.53 -1.08
N LEU A 118 -12.26 -7.36 -0.47
CA LEU A 118 -13.15 -6.78 0.55
C LEU A 118 -14.57 -6.53 -0.01
N VAL A 119 -14.67 -6.05 -1.25
CA VAL A 119 -15.96 -5.84 -1.94
C VAL A 119 -16.64 -7.18 -2.22
N ILE A 120 -15.90 -8.18 -2.71
CA ILE A 120 -16.44 -9.52 -2.98
C ILE A 120 -17.00 -10.16 -1.71
N GLU A 121 -16.29 -10.07 -0.58
CA GLU A 121 -16.78 -10.52 0.72
C GLU A 121 -18.10 -9.82 1.08
N THR A 122 -18.12 -8.49 0.99
CA THR A 122 -19.30 -7.67 1.33
C THR A 122 -20.53 -8.06 0.52
N VAL A 123 -20.38 -8.31 -0.78
CA VAL A 123 -21.48 -8.73 -1.68
C VAL A 123 -21.91 -10.17 -1.37
N SER A 124 -20.97 -11.06 -1.08
CA SER A 124 -21.26 -12.48 -0.80
C SER A 124 -22.04 -12.66 0.51
N PHE A 125 -21.77 -11.84 1.53
CA PHE A 125 -22.52 -11.85 2.79
C PHE A 125 -23.97 -11.34 2.66
N HIS A 126 -24.35 -10.72 1.54
CA HIS A 126 -25.72 -10.25 1.30
C HIS A 126 -26.66 -11.34 0.75
N ARG A 127 -26.16 -12.56 0.51
CA ARG A 127 -26.92 -13.70 -0.04
C ARG A 127 -27.18 -14.83 0.98
N GLY A 128 -26.94 -14.59 2.27
CA GLY A 128 -27.18 -15.55 3.37
C GLY A 128 -28.32 -15.14 4.27
#